data_AF-A0A2V5W307-F1
#
_entry.id   AF-A0A2V5W307-F1
#
_cell.length_a   1.000
_cell.length_b   1.000
_cell.length_c   1.000
_cell.angle_alpha   90.00
_cell.angle_beta   90.00
_cell.angle_gamma   90.00
#
_symmetry.space_group_name_H-M   'P 1'
#
loop_
_entity.id
_entity.type
_entity.pdbx_description
1 polymer ?
#
loop_
_entity_poly.entity_id
_entity_poly.type
_entity_poly.pdbx_seq_one_letter_code
_entity_poly.pdbx_strand_id
1 'polypeptide(L)'
;GKANACAGGGDTELGVDQNGHLYFADLTLANFSTARSDDQGASFTCSNTGVPDTVVDRQWYAFDGDPTNGGSIYLANDEIGPGMPDCPGATIVGNVLVMYRSPVNGTSASAGIEFGPRNPVSGLATCNEAIMGNNEVSPVATTLGQPLTANTYAILPAPVKHVFVIHDNGALNQIWIGRCFPVAFGPAVPNVSDPSGLNCTDIKVSDLGAVRTGANFPSMAIDKAGNLYAVWAQAPGTSSSNITGDTILKFTYSTDQGNTWATPITIDTSASPAGTLHTNVMPWMAAGDDGRIGIAWFGTPGAPSFPSRGPDSCPATCNWSVWYTISTNAHSASPTFTAPVEASEHFIHRGSIQTLIGGQNGDRTLGDFLQLRMGPQGEANISYSDSNNIDEGNAPHAMFVRQNAGDGLLATVSPVNVPGLRPFNSVSDPAGDGRYEANSSVSANMPQLDITGSSVTLATSAPCSAGAPCYQVTMQLNNLSLAPNTAQDPDQDLVWLTQWLIPSSTDPLGGKNFFVYAESFNGGALQCFAGENAENRISGGVALTYPGTTALPAANCKSNLGPNGTITIYVPLTAVNEAGAIDNKLHEVTASTMTMQQQANSVPPVS
;
A
#
# COMPACT_ATOMS: atom_id res chain seq x y z
N GLY A 1 13.57 3.63 -8.16
CA GLY A 1 12.53 4.67 -7.94
C GLY A 1 11.73 4.91 -9.20
N LYS A 2 10.60 5.62 -9.12
CA LYS A 2 9.73 5.92 -10.29
C LYS A 2 10.53 6.53 -11.45
N ALA A 3 10.32 6.02 -12.67
CA ALA A 3 11.02 6.50 -13.85
C ALA A 3 10.60 7.94 -14.19
N ASN A 4 11.57 8.86 -14.34
CA ASN A 4 11.32 10.28 -14.66
C ASN A 4 10.46 10.50 -15.91
N ALA A 5 10.47 9.55 -16.86
CA ALA A 5 9.68 9.63 -18.08
C ALA A 5 8.17 9.40 -17.85
N CYS A 6 7.80 8.79 -16.71
CA CYS A 6 6.41 8.57 -16.33
C CYS A 6 5.92 9.72 -15.45
N ALA A 7 4.97 10.49 -15.96
CA ALA A 7 4.37 11.59 -15.24
C ALA A 7 3.45 11.08 -14.10
N GLY A 8 2.99 12.00 -13.25
CA GLY A 8 1.98 11.71 -12.23
C GLY A 8 2.54 11.33 -10.86
N GLY A 9 1.70 10.72 -10.03
CA GLY A 9 1.99 10.31 -8.66
C GLY A 9 0.83 10.65 -7.73
N GLY A 10 0.95 10.29 -6.45
CA GLY A 10 -0.12 10.46 -5.46
C GLY A 10 -1.06 9.26 -5.40
N ASP A 11 -1.61 8.86 -6.56
CA ASP A 11 -2.41 7.64 -6.71
C ASP A 11 -1.66 6.67 -7.63
N THR A 12 -1.00 5.70 -7.00
CA THR A 12 -0.13 4.72 -7.66
C THR A 12 -0.67 3.31 -7.45
N GLU A 13 -0.71 2.53 -8.53
CA GLU A 13 -0.96 1.10 -8.48
C GLU A 13 0.28 0.34 -8.95
N LEU A 14 0.60 -0.75 -8.25
CA LEU A 14 1.72 -1.63 -8.56
C LEU A 14 1.23 -3.07 -8.71
N GLY A 15 1.74 -3.77 -9.72
CA GLY A 15 1.42 -5.16 -9.95
C GLY A 15 2.61 -5.97 -10.45
N VAL A 16 2.60 -7.26 -10.15
CA VAL A 16 3.64 -8.20 -10.59
C VAL A 16 2.95 -9.41 -11.20
N ASP A 17 3.38 -9.81 -12.40
CA ASP A 17 2.87 -11.04 -13.01
C ASP A 17 3.63 -12.29 -12.54
N GLN A 18 3.20 -13.45 -13.02
CA GLN A 18 3.75 -14.74 -12.62
C GLN A 18 5.23 -14.94 -13.03
N ASN A 19 5.73 -14.14 -13.98
CA ASN A 19 7.11 -14.20 -14.47
C ASN A 19 7.99 -13.10 -13.87
N GLY A 20 7.45 -12.25 -13.00
CA GLY A 20 8.19 -11.22 -12.29
C GLY A 20 8.35 -9.90 -13.06
N HIS A 21 7.57 -9.69 -14.14
CA HIS A 21 7.49 -8.37 -14.74
C HIS A 21 6.77 -7.43 -13.78
N LEU A 22 7.31 -6.22 -13.59
CA LEU A 22 6.70 -5.20 -12.75
C LEU A 22 5.88 -4.24 -13.61
N TYR A 23 4.67 -3.95 -13.19
CA TYR A 23 3.76 -3.02 -13.83
C TYR A 23 3.40 -1.93 -12.85
N PHE A 24 3.30 -0.70 -13.32
CA PHE A 24 2.71 0.36 -12.52
C PHE A 24 1.78 1.24 -13.35
N ALA A 25 0.82 1.85 -12.67
CA ALA A 25 0.03 2.94 -13.18
C ALA A 25 0.05 4.09 -12.18
N ASP A 26 0.21 5.30 -12.69
CA ASP A 26 0.18 6.53 -11.91
C ASP A 26 -0.84 7.51 -12.45
N LEU A 27 -1.60 8.11 -11.56
CA LEU A 27 -2.53 9.16 -11.91
C LEU A 27 -1.81 10.44 -12.36
N THR A 28 -2.28 11.00 -13.47
CA THR A 28 -2.03 12.38 -13.86
C THR A 28 -3.36 13.12 -13.94
N LEU A 29 -3.34 14.46 -14.02
CA LEU A 29 -4.56 15.26 -14.19
C LEU A 29 -5.42 14.87 -15.42
N ALA A 30 -4.83 14.23 -16.43
CA ALA A 30 -5.51 13.96 -17.69
C ALA A 30 -5.71 12.47 -17.99
N ASN A 31 -4.78 11.59 -17.60
CA ASN A 31 -4.73 10.16 -17.99
C ASN A 31 -3.90 9.37 -16.95
N PHE A 32 -3.72 8.06 -17.15
CA PHE A 32 -2.74 7.27 -16.42
C PHE A 32 -1.42 7.17 -17.16
N SER A 33 -0.33 7.39 -16.44
CA SER A 33 0.99 6.93 -16.86
C SER A 33 1.09 5.45 -16.54
N THR A 34 1.19 4.58 -17.54
CA THR A 34 1.38 3.14 -17.33
C THR A 34 2.76 2.72 -17.80
N ALA A 35 3.35 1.77 -17.10
CA ALA A 35 4.70 1.32 -17.42
C ALA A 35 4.92 -0.14 -17.03
N ARG A 36 5.86 -0.76 -17.74
CA ARG A 36 6.33 -2.12 -17.47
C ARG A 36 7.85 -2.15 -17.36
N SER A 37 8.36 -2.90 -16.39
CA SER A 37 9.75 -3.32 -16.30
C SER A 37 9.86 -4.82 -16.54
N ASP A 38 10.81 -5.19 -17.40
CA ASP A 38 11.16 -6.57 -17.73
C ASP A 38 12.44 -7.03 -16.99
N ASP A 39 12.97 -6.19 -16.10
CA ASP A 39 14.26 -6.35 -15.42
C ASP A 39 14.17 -6.00 -13.91
N GLN A 40 13.04 -6.36 -13.29
CA GLN A 40 12.80 -6.22 -11.85
C GLN A 40 12.89 -4.77 -11.33
N GLY A 41 12.53 -3.81 -12.18
CA GLY A 41 12.44 -2.39 -11.85
C GLY A 41 13.70 -1.58 -12.15
N ALA A 42 14.73 -2.18 -12.75
CA ALA A 42 15.94 -1.47 -13.14
C ALA A 42 15.69 -0.47 -14.30
N SER A 43 14.81 -0.83 -15.24
CA SER A 43 14.35 0.06 -16.30
C SER A 43 12.86 -0.13 -16.59
N PHE A 44 12.23 0.92 -17.11
CA PHE A 44 10.79 0.93 -17.43
C PHE A 44 10.53 1.44 -18.84
N THR A 45 9.65 0.74 -19.56
CA THR A 45 8.99 1.29 -20.75
C THR A 45 7.68 1.93 -20.31
N CYS A 46 7.45 3.17 -20.71
CA CYS A 46 6.38 4.01 -20.16
C CYS A 46 5.53 4.68 -21.24
N SER A 47 4.23 4.79 -20.98
CA SER A 47 3.28 5.61 -21.71
C SER A 47 2.56 6.55 -20.76
N ASN A 48 2.52 7.86 -21.07
CA ASN A 48 1.76 8.86 -20.31
C ASN A 48 0.29 8.97 -20.77
N THR A 49 -0.13 8.10 -21.69
CA THR A 49 -1.49 7.99 -22.23
C THR A 49 -1.89 6.52 -22.27
N GLY A 50 -1.63 5.79 -21.17
CA GLY A 50 -1.75 4.33 -21.15
C GLY A 50 -3.17 3.82 -21.39
N VAL A 51 -4.17 4.66 -21.15
CA VAL A 51 -5.58 4.39 -21.48
C VAL A 51 -6.09 5.37 -22.53
N PRO A 52 -7.06 5.00 -23.38
CA PRO A 52 -7.59 5.88 -24.42
C PRO A 52 -8.45 7.03 -23.89
N ASP A 53 -8.97 6.90 -22.67
CA ASP A 53 -9.88 7.87 -22.05
C ASP A 53 -9.12 8.95 -21.27
N THR A 54 -9.83 10.02 -20.91
CA THR A 54 -9.27 11.15 -20.16
C THR A 54 -10.10 11.44 -18.93
N VAL A 55 -9.50 12.12 -17.94
CA VAL A 55 -10.15 12.43 -16.65
C VAL A 55 -10.54 11.15 -15.91
N VAL A 56 -9.52 10.31 -15.73
CA VAL A 56 -9.58 9.01 -15.06
C VAL A 56 -9.07 9.14 -13.63
N ASP A 57 -9.53 8.28 -12.73
CA ASP A 57 -9.16 8.28 -11.31
C ASP A 57 -9.26 6.87 -10.71
N ARG A 58 -8.50 6.58 -9.65
CA ARG A 58 -8.55 5.32 -8.85
C ARG A 58 -8.34 4.03 -9.65
N GLN A 59 -7.14 3.84 -10.18
CA GLN A 59 -6.79 2.65 -10.95
C GLN A 59 -6.41 1.43 -10.10
N TRP A 60 -6.89 0.25 -10.51
CA TRP A 60 -6.54 -1.03 -9.91
C TRP A 60 -6.21 -2.09 -10.97
N TYR A 61 -5.17 -2.89 -10.71
CA TYR A 61 -4.74 -3.96 -11.61
C TYR A 61 -5.17 -5.36 -11.15
N ALA A 62 -5.55 -6.17 -12.13
CA ALA A 62 -5.68 -7.61 -11.96
C ALA A 62 -5.01 -8.35 -13.13
N PHE A 63 -4.42 -9.52 -12.85
CA PHE A 63 -3.62 -10.27 -13.82
C PHE A 63 -4.21 -11.67 -14.08
N ASP A 64 -4.27 -12.06 -15.35
CA ASP A 64 -4.46 -13.45 -15.77
C ASP A 64 -3.22 -13.96 -16.49
N GLY A 65 -2.35 -14.66 -15.76
CA GLY A 65 -1.10 -15.19 -16.28
C GLY A 65 -0.06 -14.10 -16.57
N ASP A 66 0.74 -14.31 -17.62
CA ASP A 66 1.76 -13.37 -18.11
C ASP A 66 1.21 -12.59 -19.33
N PRO A 67 0.91 -11.28 -19.18
CA PRO A 67 0.42 -10.44 -20.27
C PRO A 67 1.33 -10.36 -21.50
N THR A 68 2.63 -10.64 -21.35
CA THR A 68 3.60 -10.68 -22.45
C THR A 68 3.58 -12.02 -23.19
N ASN A 69 2.96 -13.06 -22.61
CA ASN A 69 2.96 -14.42 -23.13
C ASN A 69 1.57 -15.07 -23.08
N GLY A 70 0.60 -14.42 -23.72
CA GLY A 70 -0.75 -14.96 -23.92
C GLY A 70 -1.72 -14.76 -22.75
N GLY A 71 -1.26 -14.19 -21.63
CA GLY A 71 -2.10 -13.71 -20.55
C GLY A 71 -2.73 -12.35 -20.82
N SER A 72 -3.33 -11.75 -19.81
CA SER A 72 -3.91 -10.40 -19.87
C SER A 72 -3.75 -9.67 -18.55
N ILE A 73 -3.60 -8.35 -18.63
CA ILE A 73 -3.74 -7.43 -17.49
C ILE A 73 -5.02 -6.61 -17.69
N TYR A 74 -5.74 -6.41 -16.60
CA TYR A 74 -6.98 -5.65 -16.55
C TYR A 74 -6.77 -4.42 -15.67
N LEU A 75 -7.13 -3.25 -16.17
CA LEU A 75 -7.14 -2.00 -15.41
C LEU A 75 -8.59 -1.58 -15.25
N ALA A 76 -9.04 -1.41 -14.01
CA ALA A 76 -10.33 -0.81 -13.72
C ALA A 76 -10.11 0.55 -13.06
N ASN A 77 -10.97 1.53 -13.36
CA ASN A 77 -10.89 2.89 -12.84
C ASN A 77 -12.24 3.60 -12.95
N ASP A 78 -12.33 4.75 -12.30
CA ASP A 78 -13.43 5.69 -12.45
C ASP A 78 -13.13 6.70 -13.57
N GLU A 79 -14.16 7.04 -14.35
CA GLU A 79 -14.17 8.22 -15.22
C GLU A 79 -14.97 9.36 -14.58
N ILE A 80 -14.36 10.53 -14.44
CA ILE A 80 -14.91 11.67 -13.68
C ILE A 80 -15.38 12.79 -14.61
N GLY A 81 -16.61 13.28 -14.40
CA GLY A 81 -17.07 14.60 -14.83
C GLY A 81 -17.71 14.70 -16.23
N PRO A 82 -18.17 15.92 -16.62
CA PRO A 82 -19.09 16.20 -17.73
C PRO A 82 -18.45 16.08 -19.14
N GLY A 83 -17.30 15.40 -19.24
CA GLY A 83 -16.53 15.22 -20.46
C GLY A 83 -16.88 13.96 -21.26
N MET A 84 -17.55 12.96 -20.66
CA MET A 84 -18.25 11.82 -21.29
C MET A 84 -18.60 10.82 -20.17
N PRO A 85 -19.82 10.79 -19.57
CA PRO A 85 -21.14 11.08 -20.14
C PRO A 85 -21.85 12.31 -19.52
N ASP A 86 -22.84 12.87 -20.22
CA ASP A 86 -23.77 13.85 -19.67
C ASP A 86 -24.62 13.13 -18.60
N CYS A 87 -24.35 13.38 -17.31
CA CYS A 87 -24.95 12.68 -16.17
C CYS A 87 -26.12 13.50 -15.57
N PRO A 88 -27.37 13.33 -16.02
CA PRO A 88 -28.51 14.00 -15.40
C PRO A 88 -28.73 13.47 -13.97
N GLY A 89 -28.38 14.29 -12.97
CA GLY A 89 -28.58 13.98 -11.55
C GLY A 89 -27.33 13.56 -10.78
N ALA A 90 -26.13 13.75 -11.34
CA ALA A 90 -24.87 13.51 -10.64
C ALA A 90 -24.81 14.24 -9.29
N THR A 91 -24.50 13.52 -8.23
CA THR A 91 -24.00 14.09 -6.98
C THR A 91 -22.53 14.49 -7.17
N ILE A 92 -21.90 15.12 -6.19
CA ILE A 92 -20.46 15.46 -6.19
C ILE A 92 -19.50 14.24 -6.30
N VAL A 93 -20.04 13.03 -6.52
CA VAL A 93 -19.34 11.73 -6.50
C VAL A 93 -19.71 10.83 -7.69
N GLY A 94 -20.60 11.25 -8.59
CA GLY A 94 -21.10 10.34 -9.63
C GLY A 94 -20.07 10.06 -10.71
N ASN A 95 -19.53 8.83 -10.74
CA ASN A 95 -18.59 8.39 -11.78
C ASN A 95 -19.20 7.30 -12.68
N VAL A 96 -18.42 6.90 -13.68
CA VAL A 96 -18.60 5.66 -14.41
C VAL A 96 -17.40 4.76 -14.14
N LEU A 97 -17.64 3.56 -13.60
CA LEU A 97 -16.63 2.53 -13.49
C LEU A 97 -16.46 1.85 -14.83
N VAL A 98 -15.21 1.78 -15.27
CA VAL A 98 -14.83 1.16 -16.54
C VAL A 98 -13.72 0.14 -16.33
N MET A 99 -13.58 -0.77 -17.27
CA MET A 99 -12.48 -1.73 -17.29
C MET A 99 -11.86 -1.79 -18.67
N TYR A 100 -10.54 -1.87 -18.70
CA TYR A 100 -9.73 -2.07 -19.89
C TYR A 100 -9.00 -3.40 -19.86
N ARG A 101 -8.56 -3.83 -21.04
CA ARG A 101 -7.74 -5.03 -21.21
C ARG A 101 -6.48 -4.71 -22.01
N SER A 102 -5.37 -5.27 -21.58
CA SER A 102 -4.09 -5.26 -22.29
C SER A 102 -3.48 -6.67 -22.30
N PRO A 103 -2.71 -7.08 -23.34
CA PRO A 103 -2.36 -6.31 -24.54
C PRO A 103 -3.48 -6.17 -25.57
N VAL A 104 -3.52 -5.02 -26.24
CA VAL A 104 -4.46 -4.77 -27.35
C VAL A 104 -4.11 -5.70 -28.52
N ASN A 105 -5.12 -6.43 -29.00
CA ASN A 105 -4.99 -7.41 -30.08
C ASN A 105 -3.90 -8.49 -29.85
N GLY A 106 -3.52 -8.77 -28.59
CA GLY A 106 -2.52 -9.78 -28.26
C GLY A 106 -1.06 -9.35 -28.48
N THR A 107 -0.80 -8.04 -28.64
CA THR A 107 0.55 -7.53 -28.91
C THR A 107 1.40 -7.47 -27.63
N SER A 108 2.26 -8.46 -27.39
CA SER A 108 3.08 -8.54 -26.16
C SER A 108 3.92 -7.30 -25.85
N ALA A 109 4.40 -6.59 -26.87
CA ALA A 109 5.16 -5.36 -26.71
C ALA A 109 4.38 -4.23 -26.03
N SER A 110 3.05 -4.24 -26.11
CA SER A 110 2.19 -3.21 -25.49
C SER A 110 1.58 -3.66 -24.15
N ALA A 111 1.88 -4.88 -23.70
CA ALA A 111 1.26 -5.46 -22.53
C ALA A 111 1.55 -4.63 -21.27
N GLY A 112 0.49 -4.10 -20.65
CA GLY A 112 0.56 -3.23 -19.47
C GLY A 112 1.13 -1.83 -19.72
N ILE A 113 1.41 -1.48 -20.98
CA ILE A 113 1.89 -0.13 -21.39
C ILE A 113 0.80 0.62 -22.17
N GLU A 114 -0.02 -0.12 -22.92
CA GLU A 114 -1.17 0.44 -23.63
C GLU A 114 -2.38 -0.48 -23.44
N PHE A 115 -3.52 0.13 -23.17
CA PHE A 115 -4.79 -0.55 -22.94
C PHE A 115 -5.76 -0.33 -24.10
N GLY A 116 -6.65 -1.31 -24.30
CA GLY A 116 -7.68 -1.25 -25.33
C GLY A 116 -8.75 -0.19 -25.01
N PRO A 117 -9.76 -0.02 -25.88
CA PRO A 117 -10.96 0.75 -25.54
C PRO A 117 -11.60 0.31 -24.21
N ARG A 118 -12.22 1.23 -23.49
CA ARG A 118 -12.98 0.91 -22.27
C ARG A 118 -14.18 0.00 -22.51
N ASN A 119 -14.50 -0.83 -21.53
CA ASN A 119 -15.83 -1.38 -21.33
C ASN A 119 -16.49 -0.69 -20.13
N PRO A 120 -17.67 -0.05 -20.29
CA PRO A 120 -18.43 0.45 -19.15
C PRO A 120 -18.93 -0.71 -18.28
N VAL A 121 -18.50 -0.73 -17.02
CA VAL A 121 -18.96 -1.72 -16.05
C VAL A 121 -20.26 -1.23 -15.43
N SER A 122 -20.26 0.00 -14.90
CA SER A 122 -21.45 0.63 -14.32
C SER A 122 -22.27 1.38 -15.38
N GLY A 123 -23.54 1.65 -15.06
CA GLY A 123 -24.48 2.21 -16.03
C GLY A 123 -24.17 3.65 -16.46
N LEU A 124 -23.74 3.82 -17.72
CA LEU A 124 -23.39 5.10 -18.35
C LEU A 124 -24.44 6.22 -18.18
N ALA A 125 -25.73 5.88 -18.22
CA ALA A 125 -26.82 6.87 -18.13
C ALA A 125 -27.10 7.33 -16.70
N THR A 126 -26.57 6.63 -15.69
CA THR A 126 -26.90 6.85 -14.28
C THR A 126 -25.77 7.50 -13.50
N CYS A 127 -24.51 7.31 -13.92
CA CYS A 127 -23.33 7.73 -13.17
C CYS A 127 -23.46 7.41 -11.66
N ASN A 128 -24.03 6.23 -11.39
CA ASN A 128 -24.42 5.79 -10.05
C ASN A 128 -23.31 4.99 -9.37
N GLU A 129 -22.08 5.24 -9.76
CA GLU A 129 -20.88 4.75 -9.11
C GLU A 129 -20.32 5.89 -8.24
N ALA A 130 -19.68 5.58 -7.11
CA ALA A 130 -19.04 6.57 -6.25
C ALA A 130 -17.54 6.35 -6.05
N ILE A 131 -17.19 5.18 -5.53
CA ILE A 131 -15.80 4.79 -5.30
C ILE A 131 -15.68 3.29 -5.49
N MET A 132 -14.80 2.90 -6.40
CA MET A 132 -14.42 1.51 -6.61
C MET A 132 -13.34 1.09 -5.62
N GLY A 133 -13.27 -0.21 -5.34
CA GLY A 133 -12.12 -0.85 -4.71
C GLY A 133 -11.37 -1.78 -5.67
N ASN A 134 -10.66 -2.74 -5.10
CA ASN A 134 -9.78 -3.61 -5.88
C ASN A 134 -10.53 -4.52 -6.87
N ASN A 135 -9.83 -4.88 -7.94
CA ASN A 135 -10.25 -5.89 -8.89
C ASN A 135 -9.44 -7.18 -8.74
N GLU A 136 -10.06 -8.32 -9.06
CA GLU A 136 -9.45 -9.65 -8.92
C GLU A 136 -9.86 -10.55 -10.08
N VAL A 137 -8.96 -11.43 -10.53
CA VAL A 137 -9.25 -12.47 -11.52
C VAL A 137 -9.58 -13.78 -10.81
N SER A 138 -10.71 -14.39 -11.15
CA SER A 138 -11.06 -15.72 -10.63
C SER A 138 -10.01 -16.75 -11.07
N PRO A 139 -9.47 -17.57 -10.15
CA PRO A 139 -8.57 -18.66 -10.50
C PRO A 139 -9.30 -19.79 -11.26
N VAL A 140 -10.63 -19.83 -11.19
CA VAL A 140 -11.49 -20.85 -11.81
C VAL A 140 -12.11 -20.30 -13.09
N ALA A 141 -11.86 -20.99 -14.21
CA ALA A 141 -12.51 -20.71 -15.48
C ALA A 141 -13.86 -21.44 -15.58
N THR A 142 -14.91 -20.73 -16.01
CA THR A 142 -16.26 -21.30 -16.16
C THR A 142 -16.89 -20.91 -17.50
N THR A 143 -17.95 -21.61 -17.90
CA THR A 143 -18.72 -21.27 -19.11
C THR A 143 -19.84 -20.26 -18.83
N LEU A 144 -19.80 -19.53 -17.72
CA LEU A 144 -20.83 -18.56 -17.37
C LEU A 144 -20.72 -17.32 -18.26
N GLY A 145 -21.74 -17.06 -19.07
CA GLY A 145 -21.84 -15.83 -19.87
C GLY A 145 -22.67 -14.76 -19.18
N GLN A 146 -23.02 -13.72 -19.95
CA GLN A 146 -23.86 -12.62 -19.48
C GLN A 146 -25.29 -13.07 -19.14
N PRO A 147 -25.98 -12.36 -18.23
CA PRO A 147 -27.39 -12.62 -17.94
C PRO A 147 -28.24 -12.40 -19.20
N LEU A 148 -29.11 -13.36 -19.48
CA LEU A 148 -30.19 -13.29 -20.47
C LEU A 148 -31.48 -12.73 -19.84
N THR A 149 -31.69 -13.06 -18.56
CA THR A 149 -32.74 -12.55 -17.67
C THR A 149 -32.16 -12.42 -16.27
N ALA A 150 -32.95 -11.97 -15.29
CA ALA A 150 -32.50 -11.81 -13.91
C ALA A 150 -31.85 -13.08 -13.30
N ASN A 151 -32.29 -14.28 -13.69
CA ASN A 151 -31.84 -15.55 -13.09
C ASN A 151 -31.39 -16.59 -14.14
N THR A 152 -31.18 -16.19 -15.39
CA THR A 152 -30.77 -17.09 -16.47
C THR A 152 -29.60 -16.47 -17.21
N TYR A 153 -28.55 -17.25 -17.42
CA TYR A 153 -27.29 -16.78 -18.00
C TYR A 153 -27.00 -17.50 -19.31
N ALA A 154 -26.29 -16.82 -20.21
CA ALA A 154 -25.74 -17.47 -21.38
C ALA A 154 -24.71 -18.53 -20.99
N ILE A 155 -24.52 -19.54 -21.83
CA ILE A 155 -23.47 -20.54 -21.68
C ILE A 155 -22.44 -20.27 -22.78
N LEU A 156 -21.22 -19.95 -22.36
CA LEU A 156 -20.09 -19.72 -23.27
C LEU A 156 -19.63 -21.06 -23.88
N PRO A 157 -19.17 -21.04 -25.14
CA PRO A 157 -18.69 -22.25 -25.82
C PRO A 157 -17.38 -22.80 -25.23
N ALA A 158 -16.61 -21.97 -24.51
CA ALA A 158 -15.38 -22.34 -23.83
C ALA A 158 -15.34 -21.68 -22.45
N PRO A 159 -14.69 -22.32 -21.45
CA PRO A 159 -14.54 -21.71 -20.15
C PRO A 159 -13.58 -20.51 -20.21
N VAL A 160 -13.93 -19.44 -19.50
CA VAL A 160 -13.13 -18.23 -19.34
C VAL A 160 -12.99 -17.92 -17.86
N LYS A 161 -11.90 -17.25 -17.47
CA LYS A 161 -11.79 -16.65 -16.14
C LYS A 161 -12.53 -15.32 -16.13
N HIS A 162 -13.31 -15.10 -15.09
CA HIS A 162 -14.01 -13.84 -14.85
C HIS A 162 -13.13 -12.90 -14.05
N VAL A 163 -13.24 -11.62 -14.34
CA VAL A 163 -12.59 -10.52 -13.62
C VAL A 163 -13.67 -9.77 -12.88
N PHE A 164 -13.42 -9.46 -11.62
CA PHE A 164 -14.37 -8.81 -10.75
C PHE A 164 -13.81 -7.50 -10.23
N VAL A 165 -14.67 -6.52 -9.98
CA VAL A 165 -14.32 -5.24 -9.36
C VAL A 165 -15.45 -4.83 -8.43
N ILE A 166 -15.13 -4.59 -7.16
CA ILE A 166 -16.12 -4.17 -6.17
C ILE A 166 -16.23 -2.65 -6.12
N HIS A 167 -17.42 -2.11 -5.87
CA HIS A 167 -17.61 -0.67 -5.75
C HIS A 167 -18.85 -0.29 -4.95
N ASP A 168 -18.89 0.97 -4.52
CA ASP A 168 -20.07 1.60 -3.94
C ASP A 168 -20.95 2.21 -5.05
N ASN A 169 -22.22 2.44 -4.75
CA ASN A 169 -23.06 3.28 -5.60
C ASN A 169 -22.94 4.78 -5.26
N GLY A 170 -23.37 5.65 -6.17
CA GLY A 170 -23.36 7.12 -6.05
C GLY A 170 -24.05 7.68 -4.79
N ALA A 171 -25.02 6.94 -4.25
CA ALA A 171 -25.73 7.28 -3.01
C ALA A 171 -25.09 6.68 -1.74
N LEU A 172 -24.02 5.89 -1.89
CA LEU A 172 -23.24 5.26 -0.84
C LEU A 172 -24.08 4.39 0.10
N ASN A 173 -25.12 3.76 -0.45
CA ASN A 173 -26.07 2.92 0.28
C ASN A 173 -26.23 1.52 -0.31
N GLN A 174 -25.37 1.16 -1.27
CA GLN A 174 -25.33 -0.15 -1.89
C GLN A 174 -23.89 -0.54 -2.19
N ILE A 175 -23.61 -1.84 -2.08
CA ILE A 175 -22.38 -2.46 -2.57
C ILE A 175 -22.71 -3.21 -3.85
N TRP A 176 -21.83 -3.10 -4.83
CA TRP A 176 -21.96 -3.69 -6.16
C TRP A 176 -20.65 -4.35 -6.57
N ILE A 177 -20.73 -5.24 -7.55
CA ILE A 177 -19.59 -5.92 -8.15
C ILE A 177 -19.77 -5.99 -9.66
N GLY A 178 -18.83 -5.39 -10.39
CA GLY A 178 -18.66 -5.63 -11.81
C GLY A 178 -18.13 -7.03 -12.03
N ARG A 179 -18.77 -7.80 -12.91
CA ARG A 179 -18.27 -9.07 -13.43
C ARG A 179 -18.03 -8.95 -14.92
N CYS A 180 -16.77 -9.02 -15.31
CA CYS A 180 -16.30 -9.02 -16.68
C CYS A 180 -15.70 -10.38 -17.05
N PHE A 181 -15.59 -10.66 -18.35
CA PHE A 181 -14.75 -11.74 -18.86
C PHE A 181 -14.19 -11.36 -20.23
N PRO A 182 -13.02 -11.93 -20.62
CA PRO A 182 -12.40 -11.63 -21.90
C PRO A 182 -13.25 -12.19 -23.06
N VAL A 183 -13.45 -11.35 -24.08
CA VAL A 183 -14.00 -11.72 -25.38
C VAL A 183 -13.01 -11.32 -26.49
N ALA A 184 -13.29 -11.64 -27.75
CA ALA A 184 -12.43 -11.20 -28.84
C ALA A 184 -12.51 -9.66 -29.01
N PHE A 185 -11.39 -9.02 -29.31
CA PHE A 185 -11.40 -7.64 -29.79
C PHE A 185 -12.15 -7.57 -31.13
N GLY A 186 -13.17 -6.74 -31.25
CA GLY A 186 -13.95 -6.61 -32.47
C GLY A 186 -15.27 -5.87 -32.30
N PRO A 187 -16.18 -5.90 -33.28
CA PRO A 187 -17.52 -5.31 -33.14
C PRO A 187 -18.26 -5.88 -31.92
N ALA A 188 -19.06 -5.06 -31.25
CA ALA A 188 -19.84 -5.49 -30.09
C ALA A 188 -20.87 -6.57 -30.48
N VAL A 189 -20.60 -7.80 -30.04
CA VAL A 189 -21.49 -8.97 -30.17
C VAL A 189 -21.54 -9.64 -28.79
N PRO A 190 -22.71 -9.67 -28.12
CA PRO A 190 -22.83 -10.21 -26.77
C PRO A 190 -22.19 -11.60 -26.62
N ASN A 191 -21.37 -11.78 -25.59
CA ASN A 191 -20.64 -13.02 -25.29
C ASN A 191 -19.61 -13.49 -26.34
N VAL A 192 -19.32 -12.69 -27.38
CA VAL A 192 -18.44 -13.10 -28.50
C VAL A 192 -17.31 -12.12 -28.73
N SER A 193 -17.62 -10.83 -28.89
CA SER A 193 -16.63 -9.80 -29.18
C SER A 193 -17.06 -8.43 -28.71
N ASP A 194 -16.08 -7.55 -28.47
CA ASP A 194 -16.30 -6.15 -28.10
C ASP A 194 -15.05 -5.32 -28.42
N PRO A 195 -15.14 -4.00 -28.73
CA PRO A 195 -13.95 -3.20 -28.99
C PRO A 195 -12.97 -3.17 -27.82
N SER A 196 -13.48 -3.29 -26.59
CA SER A 196 -12.67 -3.40 -25.37
C SER A 196 -12.00 -4.76 -25.16
N GLY A 197 -12.43 -5.79 -25.90
CA GLY A 197 -12.05 -7.18 -25.63
C GLY A 197 -12.61 -7.73 -24.32
N LEU A 198 -13.62 -7.06 -23.75
CA LEU A 198 -14.30 -7.41 -22.50
C LEU A 198 -15.82 -7.44 -22.71
N ASN A 199 -16.50 -8.20 -21.87
CA ASN A 199 -17.94 -8.12 -21.73
C ASN A 199 -18.28 -8.09 -20.24
N CYS A 200 -18.91 -7.00 -19.78
CA CYS A 200 -19.13 -6.72 -18.37
C CYS A 200 -20.61 -6.64 -18.01
N THR A 201 -20.93 -6.97 -16.77
CA THR A 201 -22.22 -6.68 -16.13
C THR A 201 -21.97 -6.24 -14.69
N ASP A 202 -22.82 -5.35 -14.20
CA ASP A 202 -22.82 -4.93 -12.81
C ASP A 202 -23.87 -5.71 -12.01
N ILE A 203 -23.53 -6.12 -10.78
CA ILE A 203 -24.35 -6.99 -9.94
C ILE A 203 -24.40 -6.43 -8.52
N LYS A 204 -25.61 -6.26 -7.98
CA LYS A 204 -25.78 -5.78 -6.62
C LYS A 204 -25.37 -6.85 -5.60
N VAL A 205 -24.45 -6.49 -4.70
CA VAL A 205 -24.00 -7.31 -3.58
C VAL A 205 -24.92 -7.11 -2.37
N SER A 206 -25.18 -5.85 -2.00
CA SER A 206 -25.97 -5.54 -0.80
C SER A 206 -26.70 -4.20 -0.93
N ASP A 207 -27.87 -4.11 -0.30
CA ASP A 207 -28.61 -2.86 -0.09
C ASP A 207 -28.59 -2.52 1.40
N LEU A 208 -28.05 -1.36 1.75
CA LEU A 208 -27.79 -0.96 3.14
C LEU A 208 -28.95 -0.15 3.74
N GLY A 209 -29.91 0.31 2.92
CA GLY A 209 -31.01 1.15 3.37
C GLY A 209 -30.58 2.48 4.00
N ALA A 210 -30.84 2.64 5.30
CA ALA A 210 -30.59 3.88 6.06
C ALA A 210 -29.18 3.93 6.72
N VAL A 211 -28.25 3.17 6.18
CA VAL A 211 -26.84 3.17 6.55
C VAL A 211 -26.04 3.63 5.33
N ARG A 212 -24.87 4.23 5.55
CA ARG A 212 -23.93 4.56 4.47
C ARG A 212 -22.68 3.72 4.56
N THR A 213 -22.08 3.41 3.43
CA THR A 213 -20.74 2.80 3.36
C THR A 213 -19.73 3.75 4.01
N GLY A 214 -18.48 3.34 4.17
CA GLY A 214 -17.40 4.25 4.57
C GLY A 214 -16.93 5.12 3.40
N ALA A 215 -17.25 4.71 2.16
CA ALA A 215 -16.75 5.28 0.91
C ALA A 215 -15.23 5.41 0.86
N ASN A 216 -14.55 4.37 1.35
CA ASN A 216 -13.09 4.23 1.38
C ASN A 216 -12.73 2.81 0.92
N PHE A 217 -12.95 2.57 -0.37
CA PHE A 217 -12.66 1.30 -1.06
C PHE A 217 -13.32 0.09 -0.37
N PRO A 218 -14.52 -0.36 -0.78
CA PRO A 218 -14.91 -1.73 -0.45
C PRO A 218 -13.85 -2.68 -1.03
N SER A 219 -13.56 -3.80 -0.37
CA SER A 219 -12.52 -4.73 -0.85
C SER A 219 -13.10 -6.11 -1.09
N MET A 220 -12.53 -6.81 -2.06
CA MET A 220 -12.92 -8.17 -2.40
C MET A 220 -11.71 -9.08 -2.57
N ALA A 221 -11.94 -10.39 -2.41
CA ALA A 221 -10.96 -11.43 -2.71
C ALA A 221 -11.67 -12.68 -3.23
N ILE A 222 -10.93 -13.51 -3.95
CA ILE A 222 -11.42 -14.76 -4.52
C ILE A 222 -10.50 -15.89 -4.04
N ASP A 223 -11.05 -16.89 -3.36
CA ASP A 223 -10.25 -18.05 -2.95
C ASP A 223 -9.95 -18.97 -4.14
N LYS A 224 -9.07 -19.95 -3.93
CA LYS A 224 -8.70 -20.93 -4.96
C LYS A 224 -9.87 -21.77 -5.50
N ALA A 225 -10.98 -21.85 -4.78
CA ALA A 225 -12.19 -22.55 -5.23
C ALA A 225 -13.11 -21.67 -6.08
N GLY A 226 -12.81 -20.36 -6.19
CA GLY A 226 -13.60 -19.40 -6.95
C GLY A 226 -14.75 -18.78 -6.15
N ASN A 227 -14.76 -18.94 -4.82
CA ASN A 227 -15.73 -18.23 -3.97
C ASN A 227 -15.30 -16.77 -3.82
N LEU A 228 -16.26 -15.86 -3.89
CA LEU A 228 -16.04 -14.43 -3.74
C LEU A 228 -16.34 -14.00 -2.31
N TYR A 229 -15.54 -13.06 -1.82
CA TYR A 229 -15.67 -12.45 -0.52
C TYR A 229 -15.66 -10.95 -0.68
N ALA A 230 -16.50 -10.25 0.08
CA ALA A 230 -16.60 -8.79 0.07
C ALA A 230 -16.58 -8.25 1.50
N VAL A 231 -15.82 -7.17 1.72
CA VAL A 231 -15.76 -6.42 2.97
C VAL A 231 -15.93 -4.94 2.69
N TRP A 232 -16.64 -4.24 3.57
CA TRP A 232 -16.74 -2.78 3.52
C TRP A 232 -16.91 -2.22 4.91
N ALA A 233 -16.48 -0.98 5.10
CA ALA A 233 -16.84 -0.18 6.25
C ALA A 233 -18.25 0.40 6.04
N GLN A 234 -19.03 0.55 7.11
CA GLN A 234 -20.30 1.28 7.07
C GLN A 234 -20.62 1.92 8.42
N ALA A 235 -21.38 3.03 8.39
CA ALA A 235 -21.77 3.75 9.58
C ALA A 235 -23.23 4.25 9.47
N PRO A 236 -23.97 4.33 10.59
CA PRO A 236 -25.36 4.79 10.58
C PRO A 236 -25.43 6.27 10.19
N GLY A 237 -26.22 6.59 9.17
CA GLY A 237 -26.36 7.94 8.68
C GLY A 237 -27.17 8.03 7.39
N THR A 238 -27.62 9.23 7.05
CA THR A 238 -28.45 9.47 5.86
C THR A 238 -27.72 10.17 4.71
N SER A 239 -26.53 10.72 4.96
CA SER A 239 -25.65 11.39 3.99
C SER A 239 -24.18 11.37 4.44
N SER A 240 -23.26 11.74 3.53
CA SER A 240 -21.82 11.91 3.73
C SER A 240 -21.39 13.03 4.70
N SER A 241 -22.33 13.55 5.49
CA SER A 241 -22.12 14.63 6.45
C SER A 241 -22.98 14.47 7.71
N ASN A 242 -23.61 13.29 7.86
CA ASN A 242 -24.55 12.99 8.93
C ASN A 242 -24.38 11.52 9.37
N ILE A 243 -23.14 11.15 9.65
CA ILE A 243 -22.83 9.90 10.33
C ILE A 243 -23.04 10.09 11.84
N THR A 244 -23.62 9.08 12.49
CA THR A 244 -24.23 9.24 13.83
C THR A 244 -23.75 8.23 14.87
N GLY A 245 -22.85 7.32 14.51
CA GLY A 245 -22.33 6.29 15.40
C GLY A 245 -21.15 5.57 14.76
N ASP A 246 -20.73 4.48 15.41
CA ASP A 246 -19.56 3.68 15.07
C ASP A 246 -19.52 3.27 13.59
N THR A 247 -18.32 3.25 13.05
CA THR A 247 -18.02 2.65 11.75
C THR A 247 -17.63 1.20 11.96
N ILE A 248 -18.46 0.30 11.47
CA ILE A 248 -18.27 -1.15 11.60
C ILE A 248 -17.85 -1.75 10.27
N LEU A 249 -17.20 -2.91 10.32
CA LEU A 249 -16.89 -3.70 9.14
C LEU A 249 -18.00 -4.73 8.88
N LYS A 250 -18.46 -4.80 7.64
CA LYS A 250 -19.39 -5.81 7.15
C LYS A 250 -18.71 -6.75 6.20
N PHE A 251 -19.18 -7.99 6.21
CA PHE A 251 -18.66 -9.08 5.39
C PHE A 251 -19.81 -9.86 4.75
N THR A 252 -19.65 -10.25 3.49
CA THR A 252 -20.48 -11.26 2.84
C THR A 252 -19.65 -12.10 1.85
N TYR A 253 -20.24 -13.17 1.34
CA TYR A 253 -19.63 -14.06 0.38
C TYR A 253 -20.64 -14.54 -0.68
N SER A 254 -20.10 -15.01 -1.81
CA SER A 254 -20.82 -15.68 -2.89
C SER A 254 -20.07 -16.94 -3.32
N THR A 255 -20.81 -18.02 -3.58
CA THR A 255 -20.27 -19.30 -4.07
C THR A 255 -20.73 -19.61 -5.50
N ASP A 256 -21.38 -18.66 -6.15
CA ASP A 256 -22.00 -18.81 -7.48
C ASP A 256 -21.60 -17.68 -8.44
N GLN A 257 -20.34 -17.23 -8.33
CA GLN A 257 -19.75 -16.18 -9.17
C GLN A 257 -20.43 -14.82 -9.04
N GLY A 258 -20.98 -14.51 -7.86
CA GLY A 258 -21.61 -13.22 -7.54
C GLY A 258 -23.09 -13.15 -7.90
N ASN A 259 -23.71 -14.23 -8.39
CA ASN A 259 -25.14 -14.22 -8.74
C ASN A 259 -26.03 -14.07 -7.51
N THR A 260 -25.64 -14.70 -6.40
CA THR A 260 -26.26 -14.54 -5.09
C THR A 260 -25.22 -14.34 -4.00
N TRP A 261 -25.61 -13.59 -2.97
CA TRP A 261 -24.76 -13.25 -1.84
C TRP A 261 -25.41 -13.67 -0.52
N ALA A 262 -24.60 -14.09 0.43
CA ALA A 262 -25.05 -14.35 1.79
C ALA A 262 -25.56 -13.07 2.45
N THR A 263 -26.37 -13.21 3.50
CA THR A 263 -26.76 -12.05 4.31
C THR A 263 -25.51 -11.47 4.99
N PRO A 264 -25.24 -10.15 4.84
CA PRO A 264 -24.05 -9.56 5.43
C PRO A 264 -24.01 -9.69 6.96
N ILE A 265 -22.85 -10.07 7.49
CA ILE A 265 -22.58 -10.14 8.93
C ILE A 265 -21.62 -9.02 9.35
N THR A 266 -21.62 -8.68 10.64
CA THR A 266 -20.63 -7.75 11.22
C THR A 266 -19.39 -8.53 11.64
N ILE A 267 -18.21 -8.03 11.30
CA ILE A 267 -16.95 -8.52 11.89
C ILE A 267 -16.85 -7.92 13.29
N ASP A 268 -16.64 -8.77 14.30
CA ASP A 268 -16.54 -8.33 15.69
C ASP A 268 -15.19 -7.64 15.96
N THR A 269 -15.23 -6.33 16.18
CA THR A 269 -14.08 -5.50 16.52
C THR A 269 -14.01 -5.13 18.01
N SER A 270 -14.85 -5.75 18.85
CA SER A 270 -14.93 -5.44 20.28
C SER A 270 -13.88 -6.15 21.15
N ALA A 271 -13.33 -7.26 20.64
CA ALA A 271 -12.40 -8.12 21.37
C ALA A 271 -10.92 -7.80 21.08
N SER A 272 -10.60 -6.60 20.59
CA SER A 272 -9.21 -6.19 20.36
C SER A 272 -8.47 -5.93 21.70
N PRO A 273 -7.13 -6.08 21.73
CA PRO A 273 -6.30 -5.65 22.87
C PRO A 273 -6.47 -4.18 23.27
N ALA A 274 -6.87 -3.30 22.33
CA ALA A 274 -7.13 -1.88 22.59
C ALA A 274 -8.58 -1.60 23.05
N GLY A 275 -9.39 -2.64 23.24
CA GLY A 275 -10.83 -2.53 23.54
C GLY A 275 -11.68 -2.48 22.27
N THR A 276 -12.87 -1.90 22.37
CA THR A 276 -13.76 -1.76 21.20
C THR A 276 -13.22 -0.75 20.22
N LEU A 277 -13.00 -1.18 18.96
CA LEU A 277 -12.68 -0.27 17.87
C LEU A 277 -13.97 0.35 17.33
N HIS A 278 -14.19 1.61 17.66
CA HIS A 278 -15.40 2.37 17.29
C HIS A 278 -15.36 2.90 15.86
N THR A 279 -14.16 3.08 15.30
CA THR A 279 -13.96 3.67 13.98
C THR A 279 -13.00 2.78 13.20
N ASN A 280 -13.46 2.24 12.06
CA ASN A 280 -12.76 1.24 11.24
C ASN A 280 -12.96 1.58 9.75
N VAL A 281 -11.89 1.80 9.00
CA VAL A 281 -11.95 2.24 7.59
C VAL A 281 -10.90 1.55 6.72
N MET A 282 -11.04 1.73 5.40
CA MET A 282 -10.12 1.21 4.38
C MET A 282 -9.84 -0.29 4.53
N PRO A 283 -10.85 -1.15 4.68
CA PRO A 283 -10.58 -2.57 4.81
C PRO A 283 -10.00 -3.13 3.51
N TRP A 284 -8.96 -3.93 3.61
CA TRP A 284 -8.37 -4.69 2.51
C TRP A 284 -8.38 -6.17 2.82
N MET A 285 -8.61 -7.03 1.82
CA MET A 285 -8.64 -8.47 2.04
C MET A 285 -7.79 -9.27 1.06
N ALA A 286 -7.39 -10.46 1.50
CA ALA A 286 -6.75 -11.49 0.68
C ALA A 286 -7.38 -12.86 0.98
N ALA A 287 -7.42 -13.72 -0.03
CA ALA A 287 -7.93 -15.09 0.09
C ALA A 287 -6.88 -16.12 -0.33
N GLY A 288 -6.94 -17.30 0.27
CA GLY A 288 -6.05 -18.42 -0.03
C GLY A 288 -6.82 -19.66 -0.47
N ASP A 289 -6.67 -20.74 0.29
CA ASP A 289 -7.45 -21.96 0.09
C ASP A 289 -8.94 -21.74 0.39
N ASP A 290 -9.77 -22.69 -0.04
CA ASP A 290 -11.23 -22.69 0.11
C ASP A 290 -11.68 -22.24 1.53
N GLY A 291 -12.43 -21.15 1.61
CA GLY A 291 -12.95 -20.62 2.87
C GLY A 291 -11.94 -19.89 3.76
N ARG A 292 -10.70 -19.64 3.31
CA ARG A 292 -9.68 -18.94 4.10
C ARG A 292 -9.42 -17.54 3.59
N ILE A 293 -9.73 -16.53 4.41
CA ILE A 293 -9.52 -15.11 4.09
C ILE A 293 -8.88 -14.37 5.26
N GLY A 294 -8.05 -13.37 4.94
CA GLY A 294 -7.47 -12.42 5.86
C GLY A 294 -7.98 -11.01 5.53
N ILE A 295 -8.21 -10.19 6.55
CA ILE A 295 -8.71 -8.83 6.39
C ILE A 295 -7.85 -7.90 7.26
N ALA A 296 -7.31 -6.85 6.66
CA ALA A 296 -6.59 -5.76 7.34
C ALA A 296 -7.36 -4.45 7.22
N TRP A 297 -7.26 -3.55 8.21
CA TRP A 297 -7.92 -2.25 8.18
C TRP A 297 -7.25 -1.23 9.10
N PHE A 298 -7.50 0.06 8.89
CA PHE A 298 -7.19 1.10 9.88
C PHE A 298 -8.30 1.19 10.92
N GLY A 299 -7.95 1.13 12.20
CA GLY A 299 -8.92 1.16 13.28
C GLY A 299 -8.45 1.91 14.52
N THR A 300 -9.40 2.51 15.24
CA THR A 300 -9.15 3.20 16.51
C THR A 300 -10.26 2.94 17.53
N PRO A 301 -9.93 2.85 18.84
CA PRO A 301 -10.92 2.93 19.92
C PRO A 301 -11.50 4.34 20.09
N GLY A 302 -11.02 5.34 19.36
CA GLY A 302 -11.61 6.66 19.32
C GLY A 302 -13.03 6.63 18.75
N ALA A 303 -13.99 7.16 19.51
CA ALA A 303 -15.37 7.27 19.06
C ALA A 303 -15.55 8.47 18.08
N PRO A 304 -16.48 8.36 17.12
CA PRO A 304 -16.75 9.45 16.19
C PRO A 304 -17.11 10.78 16.87
N SER A 305 -16.54 11.90 16.42
CA SER A 305 -16.71 13.21 17.08
C SER A 305 -17.02 14.39 16.13
N PHE A 306 -17.44 15.53 16.69
CA PHE A 306 -17.81 16.75 15.93
C PHE A 306 -16.58 17.47 15.33
N PRO A 307 -16.73 18.26 14.24
CA PRO A 307 -17.98 18.73 13.63
C PRO A 307 -18.55 17.85 12.51
N SER A 308 -17.76 16.97 11.88
CA SER A 308 -18.20 16.18 10.72
C SER A 308 -18.87 14.85 11.11
N ARG A 309 -18.57 14.32 12.31
CA ARG A 309 -19.02 12.99 12.79
C ARG A 309 -18.80 11.86 11.78
N GLY A 310 -17.86 12.04 10.86
CA GLY A 310 -17.54 11.12 9.78
C GLY A 310 -17.09 9.74 10.27
N PRO A 311 -17.06 8.74 9.38
CA PRO A 311 -16.67 7.37 9.70
C PRO A 311 -15.17 7.23 10.00
N ASP A 312 -14.45 8.34 10.00
CA ASP A 312 -13.02 8.59 10.08
C ASP A 312 -12.68 9.71 11.09
N SER A 313 -13.71 10.39 11.59
CA SER A 313 -13.58 11.59 12.39
C SER A 313 -13.55 11.28 13.86
N CYS A 314 -12.46 11.59 14.54
CA CYS A 314 -12.38 11.41 15.98
C CYS A 314 -11.47 12.49 16.61
N PRO A 315 -11.41 12.60 17.95
CA PRO A 315 -10.63 13.65 18.61
C PRO A 315 -9.14 13.63 18.22
N ALA A 316 -8.46 14.77 18.33
CA ALA A 316 -7.02 14.91 18.07
C ALA A 316 -6.11 13.99 18.93
N THR A 317 -6.66 13.28 19.91
CA THR A 317 -5.96 12.33 20.77
C THR A 317 -6.17 10.88 20.35
N CYS A 318 -6.92 10.60 19.29
CA CYS A 318 -7.09 9.25 18.77
C CYS A 318 -5.76 8.72 18.26
N ASN A 319 -5.52 7.46 18.55
CA ASN A 319 -4.42 6.70 17.98
C ASN A 319 -5.03 5.64 17.06
N TRP A 320 -4.58 5.61 15.80
CA TRP A 320 -4.98 4.65 14.79
C TRP A 320 -3.90 3.60 14.61
N SER A 321 -4.29 2.35 14.42
CA SER A 321 -3.37 1.23 14.18
C SER A 321 -3.87 0.41 12.99
N VAL A 322 -2.98 -0.41 12.42
CA VAL A 322 -3.37 -1.44 11.45
C VAL A 322 -3.84 -2.66 12.23
N TRP A 323 -5.04 -3.12 11.94
CA TRP A 323 -5.62 -4.31 12.56
C TRP A 323 -5.75 -5.44 11.54
N TYR A 324 -5.69 -6.68 12.00
CA TYR A 324 -5.84 -7.87 11.16
C TYR A 324 -6.76 -8.91 11.81
N THR A 325 -7.54 -9.61 10.99
CA THR A 325 -8.32 -10.80 11.39
C THR A 325 -8.31 -11.85 10.28
N ILE A 326 -8.49 -13.11 10.65
CA ILE A 326 -8.57 -14.24 9.72
C ILE A 326 -9.85 -15.05 9.96
N SER A 327 -10.44 -15.53 8.88
CA SER A 327 -11.44 -16.60 8.89
C SER A 327 -10.91 -17.81 8.16
N THR A 328 -11.17 -19.01 8.69
CA THR A 328 -10.82 -20.28 8.05
C THR A 328 -12.04 -21.05 7.55
N ASN A 329 -13.23 -20.44 7.64
CA ASN A 329 -14.53 -20.98 7.24
C ASN A 329 -15.46 -19.89 6.68
N ALA A 330 -14.88 -18.98 5.89
CA ALA A 330 -15.46 -17.70 5.49
C ALA A 330 -16.78 -17.80 4.72
N HIS A 331 -17.00 -18.88 3.95
CA HIS A 331 -18.26 -19.13 3.22
C HIS A 331 -19.17 -20.18 3.89
N SER A 332 -18.90 -20.55 5.14
CA SER A 332 -19.78 -21.47 5.88
C SER A 332 -21.10 -20.79 6.27
N ALA A 333 -22.11 -21.57 6.66
CA ALA A 333 -23.39 -21.01 7.13
C ALA A 333 -23.28 -20.15 8.42
N SER A 334 -22.13 -20.20 9.10
CA SER A 334 -21.84 -19.36 10.27
C SER A 334 -20.34 -19.03 10.27
N PRO A 335 -19.92 -18.07 9.42
CA PRO A 335 -18.52 -17.68 9.32
C PRO A 335 -18.01 -17.15 10.67
N THR A 336 -16.78 -17.50 11.02
CA THR A 336 -16.12 -17.04 12.24
C THR A 336 -14.81 -16.35 11.92
N PHE A 337 -14.48 -15.32 12.69
CA PHE A 337 -13.26 -14.54 12.59
C PHE A 337 -12.49 -14.61 13.91
N THR A 338 -11.16 -14.55 13.85
CA THR A 338 -10.35 -14.35 15.06
C THR A 338 -10.63 -12.98 15.67
N ALA A 339 -10.33 -12.83 16.96
CA ALA A 339 -10.26 -11.49 17.55
C ALA A 339 -9.25 -10.63 16.77
N PRO A 340 -9.50 -9.31 16.62
CA PRO A 340 -8.55 -8.42 15.97
C PRO A 340 -7.18 -8.47 16.66
N VAL A 341 -6.12 -8.56 15.85
CA VAL A 341 -4.74 -8.37 16.31
C VAL A 341 -4.22 -7.05 15.76
N GLU A 342 -3.46 -6.32 16.57
CA GLU A 342 -2.74 -5.14 16.09
C GLU A 342 -1.57 -5.66 15.25
N ALA A 343 -1.61 -5.35 13.96
CA ALA A 343 -0.62 -5.80 12.97
C ALA A 343 0.56 -4.83 12.86
N SER A 344 0.32 -3.53 13.06
CA SER A 344 1.37 -2.54 13.17
C SER A 344 2.13 -2.69 14.50
N GLU A 345 3.42 -2.34 14.54
CA GLU A 345 4.24 -2.45 15.76
C GLU A 345 3.79 -1.47 16.87
N HIS A 346 3.08 -0.41 16.47
CA HIS A 346 2.48 0.62 17.32
C HIS A 346 1.30 1.29 16.58
N PHE A 347 0.68 2.30 17.21
CA PHE A 347 -0.25 3.19 16.50
C PHE A 347 0.50 4.00 15.45
N ILE A 348 -0.06 4.16 14.27
CA ILE A 348 0.57 4.69 13.05
C ILE A 348 0.17 6.11 12.71
N HIS A 349 -0.86 6.64 13.38
CA HIS A 349 -1.36 8.00 13.14
C HIS A 349 -2.10 8.52 14.36
N ARG A 350 -2.02 9.84 14.56
CA ARG A 350 -2.71 10.53 15.64
C ARG A 350 -3.65 11.60 15.10
N GLY A 351 -4.91 11.52 15.50
CA GLY A 351 -5.94 12.49 15.13
C GLY A 351 -7.00 11.92 14.20
N SER A 352 -7.62 12.77 13.40
CA SER A 352 -8.68 12.38 12.48
C SER A 352 -8.07 12.10 11.13
N ILE A 353 -8.41 10.97 10.51
CA ILE A 353 -8.09 10.73 9.10
C ILE A 353 -9.21 11.28 8.20
N GLN A 354 -8.88 11.54 6.93
CA GLN A 354 -9.79 12.09 5.92
C GLN A 354 -10.38 10.99 5.04
N THR A 355 -11.69 11.02 4.86
CA THR A 355 -12.46 10.11 4.00
C THR A 355 -13.61 10.84 3.29
N LEU A 356 -14.16 10.21 2.25
CA LEU A 356 -15.22 10.82 1.44
C LEU A 356 -16.50 11.10 2.25
N ILE A 357 -16.94 10.16 3.10
CA ILE A 357 -18.12 10.32 3.96
C ILE A 357 -17.81 11.11 5.24
N GLY A 358 -16.53 11.38 5.54
CA GLY A 358 -16.13 12.34 6.57
C GLY A 358 -16.29 13.80 6.18
N GLY A 359 -16.85 14.05 4.98
CA GLY A 359 -16.90 15.38 4.37
C GLY A 359 -15.51 15.88 4.00
N GLN A 360 -14.56 14.96 3.78
CA GLN A 360 -13.15 15.26 3.53
C GLN A 360 -12.53 16.18 4.61
N ASN A 361 -12.97 16.00 5.86
CA ASN A 361 -12.41 16.69 7.02
C ASN A 361 -11.44 15.76 7.74
N GLY A 362 -10.35 16.29 8.25
CA GLY A 362 -9.29 15.50 8.87
C GLY A 362 -8.04 15.52 8.03
N ASP A 363 -7.18 14.55 8.27
CA ASP A 363 -5.87 14.45 7.66
C ASP A 363 -5.79 13.29 6.65
N ARG A 364 -5.24 13.57 5.46
CA ARG A 364 -5.06 12.57 4.39
C ARG A 364 -3.66 11.95 4.39
N THR A 365 -2.86 12.16 5.43
CA THR A 365 -1.49 11.66 5.50
C THR A 365 -1.36 10.15 5.31
N LEU A 366 -2.23 9.34 5.93
CA LEU A 366 -2.18 7.88 5.70
C LEU A 366 -2.52 7.51 4.26
N GLY A 367 -3.12 8.44 3.50
CA GLY A 367 -3.54 8.26 2.13
C GLY A 367 -4.52 7.11 1.97
N ASP A 368 -4.67 6.68 0.73
CA ASP A 368 -5.37 5.45 0.36
C ASP A 368 -4.38 4.26 0.36
N PHE A 369 -3.41 4.28 1.29
CA PHE A 369 -2.18 3.47 1.27
C PHE A 369 -2.27 2.30 2.26
N LEU A 370 -3.20 1.37 2.02
CA LEU A 370 -3.28 0.09 2.73
C LEU A 370 -3.55 -1.03 1.75
N GLN A 371 -2.65 -2.01 1.69
CA GLN A 371 -2.86 -3.24 0.93
C GLN A 371 -2.48 -4.46 1.75
N LEU A 372 -3.24 -5.53 1.55
CA LEU A 372 -2.97 -6.85 2.10
C LEU A 372 -2.85 -7.85 0.94
N ARG A 373 -1.74 -8.59 0.90
CA ARG A 373 -1.53 -9.72 -0.02
C ARG A 373 -1.12 -10.97 0.77
N MET A 374 -1.41 -12.14 0.20
CA MET A 374 -1.00 -13.42 0.75
C MET A 374 0.41 -13.79 0.24
N GLY A 375 1.30 -14.17 1.16
CA GLY A 375 2.61 -14.72 0.82
C GLY A 375 2.58 -16.21 0.46
N PRO A 376 3.72 -16.77 0.02
CA PRO A 376 3.78 -18.15 -0.44
C PRO A 376 3.53 -19.21 0.66
N GLN A 377 3.60 -18.84 1.94
CA GLN A 377 3.27 -19.70 3.08
C GLN A 377 1.85 -19.45 3.61
N GLY A 378 1.02 -18.68 2.89
CA GLY A 378 -0.31 -18.30 3.33
C GLY A 378 -0.33 -17.22 4.40
N GLU A 379 0.81 -16.58 4.65
CA GLU A 379 0.97 -15.49 5.60
C GLU A 379 0.47 -14.17 5.04
N ALA A 380 -0.07 -13.30 5.90
CA ALA A 380 -0.38 -11.92 5.54
C ALA A 380 0.90 -11.11 5.32
N ASN A 381 0.94 -10.34 4.23
CA ASN A 381 1.91 -9.28 3.96
C ASN A 381 1.12 -7.98 3.80
N ILE A 382 1.33 -7.02 4.70
CA ILE A 382 0.55 -5.80 4.78
C ILE A 382 1.48 -4.60 4.57
N SER A 383 1.21 -3.81 3.54
CA SER A 383 1.86 -2.52 3.34
C SER A 383 0.93 -1.40 3.79
N TYR A 384 1.46 -0.45 4.54
CA TYR A 384 0.71 0.68 5.09
C TYR A 384 1.59 1.92 5.22
N SER A 385 1.03 3.02 5.72
CA SER A 385 1.76 4.26 6.02
C SER A 385 1.82 4.51 7.52
N ASP A 386 2.92 5.05 8.02
CA ASP A 386 3.08 5.55 9.40
C ASP A 386 3.42 7.03 9.39
N SER A 387 2.59 7.83 10.05
CA SER A 387 2.68 9.28 10.05
C SER A 387 3.41 9.87 11.24
N ASN A 388 3.91 9.07 12.18
CA ASN A 388 4.45 9.55 13.46
C ASN A 388 5.83 10.24 13.32
N ASN A 389 5.86 11.45 12.78
CA ASN A 389 7.08 12.24 12.57
C ASN A 389 6.80 13.77 12.46
N ILE A 390 7.85 14.61 12.43
CA ILE A 390 7.68 16.08 12.38
C ILE A 390 6.98 16.61 11.12
N ASP A 391 7.06 15.89 10.00
CA ASP A 391 6.49 16.23 8.70
C ASP A 391 5.22 15.41 8.40
N GLU A 392 4.56 14.94 9.47
CA GLU A 392 3.34 14.13 9.47
C GLU A 392 2.44 14.47 8.27
N GLY A 393 1.97 15.72 8.18
CA GLY A 393 1.02 16.18 7.15
C GLY A 393 1.40 16.03 5.67
N ASN A 394 2.64 15.69 5.31
CA ASN A 394 3.00 15.42 3.90
C ASN A 394 3.92 14.22 3.66
N ALA A 395 4.59 13.69 4.70
CA ALA A 395 5.64 12.68 4.54
C ALA A 395 5.45 11.49 5.49
N PRO A 396 4.39 10.67 5.30
CA PRO A 396 4.30 9.40 5.99
C PRO A 396 5.43 8.46 5.55
N HIS A 397 5.84 7.59 6.45
CA HIS A 397 6.78 6.52 6.16
C HIS A 397 6.02 5.31 5.60
N ALA A 398 6.44 4.81 4.43
CA ALA A 398 5.92 3.55 3.91
C ALA A 398 6.41 2.37 4.75
N MET A 399 5.47 1.56 5.23
CA MET A 399 5.70 0.47 6.16
C MET A 399 5.30 -0.88 5.57
N PHE A 400 5.89 -1.94 6.11
CA PHE A 400 5.60 -3.31 5.73
C PHE A 400 5.68 -4.25 6.93
N VAL A 401 4.63 -5.04 7.15
CA VAL A 401 4.64 -6.12 8.14
C VAL A 401 4.27 -7.45 7.51
N ARG A 402 4.89 -8.52 8.02
CA ARG A 402 4.66 -9.90 7.59
C ARG A 402 4.26 -10.75 8.78
N GLN A 403 3.16 -11.49 8.62
CA GLN A 403 2.73 -12.46 9.60
C GLN A 403 3.81 -13.55 9.76
N ASN A 404 4.21 -13.80 11.00
CA ASN A 404 5.25 -14.77 11.35
C ASN A 404 4.70 -15.99 12.13
N ALA A 405 3.46 -15.95 12.59
CA ALA A 405 2.79 -17.01 13.36
C ALA A 405 1.25 -16.89 13.26
N GLY A 406 0.54 -17.88 13.82
CA GLY A 406 -0.92 -17.92 13.84
C GLY A 406 -1.52 -18.59 12.60
N ASP A 407 -2.84 -18.52 12.43
CA ASP A 407 -3.52 -19.16 11.31
C ASP A 407 -3.13 -18.53 9.97
N GLY A 408 -2.93 -19.36 8.95
CA GLY A 408 -2.60 -18.93 7.59
C GLY A 408 -3.73 -19.19 6.60
N LEU A 409 -3.65 -18.50 5.45
CA LEU A 409 -4.59 -18.62 4.34
C LEU A 409 -4.42 -19.90 3.52
N LEU A 410 -3.29 -20.60 3.68
CA LEU A 410 -3.05 -21.91 3.09
C LEU A 410 -3.21 -23.00 4.16
N ALA A 411 -4.17 -23.91 3.97
CA ALA A 411 -4.54 -24.91 4.97
C ALA A 411 -3.41 -25.88 5.29
N THR A 412 -2.60 -26.22 4.28
CA THR A 412 -1.51 -27.22 4.39
C THR A 412 -0.28 -26.72 5.16
N VAL A 413 -0.12 -25.41 5.30
CA VAL A 413 1.00 -24.75 5.98
C VAL A 413 0.54 -23.84 7.13
N SER A 414 -0.71 -24.00 7.57
CA SER A 414 -1.27 -23.35 8.75
C SER A 414 -1.04 -24.23 10.00
N PRO A 415 -0.60 -23.68 11.14
CA PRO A 415 -0.28 -22.28 11.38
C PRO A 415 0.98 -21.85 10.62
N VAL A 416 1.01 -20.58 10.21
CA VAL A 416 2.15 -19.94 9.55
C VAL A 416 3.41 -20.18 10.37
N ASN A 417 4.46 -20.59 9.68
CA ASN A 417 5.78 -20.73 10.26
C ASN A 417 6.81 -20.26 9.22
N VAL A 418 7.21 -18.99 9.32
CA VAL A 418 8.26 -18.43 8.47
C VAL A 418 9.60 -18.50 9.23
N PRO A 419 10.55 -19.33 8.80
CA PRO A 419 11.84 -19.44 9.48
C PRO A 419 12.60 -18.11 9.49
N GLY A 420 13.31 -17.83 10.57
CA GLY A 420 14.20 -16.66 10.67
C GLY A 420 13.54 -15.34 11.09
N LEU A 421 12.20 -15.27 11.18
CA LEU A 421 11.50 -14.08 11.68
C LEU A 421 11.47 -14.07 13.21
N ARG A 422 12.59 -13.72 13.85
CA ARG A 422 12.63 -13.36 15.27
C ARG A 422 13.10 -11.91 15.37
N PRO A 423 12.51 -11.06 16.22
CA PRO A 423 13.10 -9.76 16.51
C PRO A 423 14.45 -9.94 17.19
N PHE A 424 15.49 -9.29 16.67
CA PHE A 424 16.80 -9.18 17.31
C PHE A 424 17.33 -7.75 17.08
N ASN A 425 18.19 -7.25 17.96
CA ASN A 425 18.77 -5.90 17.83
C ASN A 425 19.88 -5.83 16.76
N SER A 426 19.83 -6.73 15.78
CA SER A 426 20.66 -6.71 14.59
C SER A 426 19.84 -7.15 13.39
N VAL A 427 20.38 -7.04 12.19
CA VAL A 427 19.86 -7.61 10.94
C VAL A 427 21.05 -7.97 10.07
N SER A 428 20.90 -8.98 9.22
CA SER A 428 21.90 -9.34 8.19
C SER A 428 21.31 -9.05 6.83
N ASP A 429 22.16 -8.62 5.90
CA ASP A 429 21.77 -8.26 4.54
C ASP A 429 22.64 -9.03 3.53
N PRO A 430 22.07 -9.63 2.47
CA PRO A 430 22.86 -10.32 1.46
C PRO A 430 23.79 -9.35 0.71
N ALA A 431 25.06 -9.71 0.57
CA ALA A 431 26.00 -8.90 -0.20
C ALA A 431 25.66 -8.82 -1.70
N GLY A 432 26.06 -7.74 -2.37
CA GLY A 432 26.07 -7.62 -3.83
C GLY A 432 25.08 -6.63 -4.44
N ASP A 433 24.44 -5.80 -3.62
CA ASP A 433 23.34 -4.91 -3.98
C ASP A 433 23.56 -3.44 -3.59
N GLY A 434 24.71 -3.08 -3.02
CA GLY A 434 25.14 -1.69 -2.80
C GLY A 434 25.40 -0.96 -4.13
N ARG A 435 24.36 -0.60 -4.87
CA ARG A 435 24.44 -0.05 -6.24
C ARG A 435 24.01 1.41 -6.28
N TYR A 436 24.51 2.12 -7.29
CA TYR A 436 23.96 3.41 -7.68
C TYR A 436 22.76 3.16 -8.59
N GLU A 437 21.58 3.58 -8.17
CA GLU A 437 20.30 3.36 -8.88
C GLU A 437 19.54 4.67 -9.08
N ALA A 438 20.16 5.60 -9.78
CA ALA A 438 19.57 6.91 -10.08
C ALA A 438 19.81 7.32 -11.54
N ASN A 439 19.03 8.29 -12.01
CA ASN A 439 19.16 8.85 -13.36
C ASN A 439 19.10 7.79 -14.48
N SER A 440 18.23 6.78 -14.31
CA SER A 440 18.09 5.65 -15.25
C SER A 440 19.38 4.84 -15.46
N SER A 441 20.30 4.88 -14.49
CA SER A 441 21.55 4.14 -14.50
C SER A 441 21.58 3.21 -13.29
N VAL A 442 22.02 1.97 -13.52
CA VAL A 442 22.29 0.99 -12.47
C VAL A 442 23.75 0.58 -12.57
N SER A 443 24.53 0.85 -11.52
CA SER A 443 25.94 0.46 -11.48
C SER A 443 26.11 -1.01 -11.02
N ALA A 444 27.33 -1.53 -11.15
CA ALA A 444 27.69 -2.75 -10.45
C ALA A 444 27.84 -2.48 -8.95
N ASN A 445 27.81 -3.53 -8.13
CA ASN A 445 27.98 -3.42 -6.67
C ASN A 445 29.20 -2.55 -6.30
N MET A 446 28.99 -1.63 -5.38
CA MET A 446 29.99 -0.79 -4.71
C MET A 446 30.16 -1.33 -3.28
N PRO A 447 31.18 -2.17 -3.02
CA PRO A 447 31.33 -2.86 -1.74
C PRO A 447 31.44 -1.95 -0.51
N GLN A 448 31.76 -0.68 -0.70
CA GLN A 448 31.83 0.32 0.36
C GLN A 448 30.47 0.86 0.79
N LEU A 449 29.42 0.65 -0.01
CA LEU A 449 28.02 1.00 0.29
C LEU A 449 27.14 -0.24 0.53
N ASP A 450 27.64 -1.43 0.18
CA ASP A 450 27.01 -2.74 0.41
C ASP A 450 27.01 -3.08 1.92
N ILE A 451 25.92 -2.74 2.62
CA ILE A 451 25.70 -3.14 4.01
C ILE A 451 25.43 -4.63 4.05
N THR A 452 26.10 -5.36 4.92
CA THR A 452 25.92 -6.82 5.12
C THR A 452 25.36 -7.15 6.49
N GLY A 453 25.32 -6.15 7.39
CA GLY A 453 24.63 -6.25 8.65
C GLY A 453 24.54 -4.91 9.36
N SER A 454 23.52 -4.76 10.20
CA SER A 454 23.33 -3.59 11.06
C SER A 454 22.95 -4.05 12.47
N SER A 455 23.30 -3.27 13.49
CA SER A 455 22.94 -3.55 14.87
C SER A 455 22.87 -2.29 15.72
N VAL A 456 22.03 -2.34 16.76
CA VAL A 456 21.91 -1.28 17.76
C VAL A 456 22.04 -1.87 19.15
N THR A 457 22.90 -1.31 19.98
CA THR A 457 23.04 -1.70 21.38
C THR A 457 23.06 -0.48 22.29
N LEU A 458 22.71 -0.67 23.57
CA LEU A 458 22.88 0.38 24.56
C LEU A 458 24.31 0.34 25.11
N ALA A 459 25.09 1.39 24.86
CA ALA A 459 26.46 1.50 25.35
C ALA A 459 26.52 2.37 26.61
N THR A 460 27.14 1.82 27.65
CA THR A 460 27.37 2.45 28.96
C THR A 460 28.86 2.63 29.28
N SER A 461 29.72 2.44 28.28
CA SER A 461 31.17 2.58 28.37
C SER A 461 31.69 3.53 27.29
N ALA A 462 32.95 3.98 27.44
CA ALA A 462 33.54 5.01 26.59
C ALA A 462 33.36 4.70 25.08
N PRO A 463 32.99 5.69 24.25
CA PRO A 463 32.91 7.13 24.53
C PRO A 463 31.70 7.58 25.36
N CYS A 464 30.79 6.66 25.69
CA CYS A 464 29.62 6.91 26.53
C CYS A 464 29.91 6.56 28.00
N SER A 465 28.90 6.58 28.86
CA SER A 465 29.07 6.21 30.27
C SER A 465 27.78 5.70 30.89
N ALA A 466 27.86 5.08 32.06
CA ALA A 466 26.65 4.67 32.80
C ALA A 466 25.74 5.86 33.18
N GLY A 467 26.31 7.06 33.40
CA GLY A 467 25.55 8.28 33.70
C GLY A 467 25.05 9.04 32.48
N ALA A 468 25.60 8.73 31.30
CA ALA A 468 25.19 9.29 30.01
C ALA A 468 25.32 8.18 28.95
N PRO A 469 24.38 7.22 28.95
CA PRO A 469 24.37 6.14 27.98
C PRO A 469 24.05 6.68 26.59
N CYS A 470 24.32 5.86 25.58
CA CYS A 470 24.09 6.19 24.18
C CYS A 470 23.67 4.94 23.42
N TYR A 471 23.03 5.12 22.26
CA TYR A 471 22.90 4.05 21.30
C TYR A 471 24.24 3.86 20.57
N GLN A 472 24.72 2.63 20.51
CA GLN A 472 25.82 2.24 19.64
C GLN A 472 25.22 1.58 18.39
N VAL A 473 25.17 2.33 17.30
CA VAL A 473 24.74 1.88 15.98
C VAL A 473 25.97 1.36 15.25
N THR A 474 25.91 0.13 14.73
CA THR A 474 27.02 -0.46 13.96
C THR A 474 26.50 -0.99 12.64
N MET A 475 27.04 -0.47 11.54
CA MET A 475 26.82 -0.97 10.18
C MET A 475 28.09 -1.70 9.73
N GLN A 476 27.95 -2.93 9.27
CA GLN A 476 29.02 -3.73 8.65
C GLN A 476 28.87 -3.66 7.14
N LEU A 477 29.97 -3.38 6.44
CA LEU A 477 30.03 -3.24 5.00
C LEU A 477 30.84 -4.38 4.40
N ASN A 478 30.50 -4.78 3.18
CA ASN A 478 31.24 -5.80 2.43
C ASN A 478 32.75 -5.48 2.37
N ASN A 479 33.09 -4.25 1.97
CA ASN A 479 34.46 -3.75 2.02
C ASN A 479 34.48 -2.22 2.16
N LEU A 480 34.64 -1.74 3.39
CA LEU A 480 34.55 -0.31 3.69
C LEU A 480 35.75 0.47 3.16
N SER A 481 35.48 1.40 2.25
CA SER A 481 36.35 2.48 1.82
C SER A 481 35.60 3.81 2.00
N LEU A 482 36.34 4.87 2.33
CA LEU A 482 35.76 6.22 2.43
C LEU A 482 35.78 6.96 1.09
N ALA A 483 36.53 6.46 0.11
CA ALA A 483 36.64 7.10 -1.21
C ALA A 483 35.43 6.72 -2.09
N PRO A 484 34.75 7.71 -2.71
CA PRO A 484 33.69 7.43 -3.68
C PRO A 484 34.27 6.79 -4.95
N ASN A 485 33.44 6.03 -5.67
CA ASN A 485 33.81 5.45 -6.97
C ASN A 485 33.20 6.28 -8.11
N THR A 486 33.87 7.38 -8.46
CA THR A 486 33.36 8.34 -9.45
C THR A 486 33.27 7.82 -10.89
N ALA A 487 33.81 6.62 -11.15
CA ALA A 487 33.64 5.93 -12.41
C ALA A 487 32.27 5.22 -12.55
N GLN A 488 31.64 4.87 -11.43
CA GLN A 488 30.34 4.19 -11.38
C GLN A 488 29.20 5.12 -10.97
N ASP A 489 29.52 6.16 -10.21
CA ASP A 489 28.57 7.06 -9.58
C ASP A 489 29.16 8.48 -9.57
N PRO A 490 28.52 9.49 -10.19
CA PRO A 490 29.07 10.85 -10.24
C PRO A 490 29.14 11.56 -8.89
N ASP A 491 28.48 11.04 -7.86
CA ASP A 491 28.37 11.65 -6.54
C ASP A 491 29.69 11.58 -5.75
N GLN A 492 29.92 12.58 -4.89
CA GLN A 492 31.19 12.76 -4.18
C GLN A 492 31.11 12.44 -2.69
N ASP A 493 29.90 12.44 -2.13
CA ASP A 493 29.64 12.13 -0.74
C ASP A 493 29.07 10.73 -0.60
N LEU A 494 29.69 9.93 0.27
CA LEU A 494 29.17 8.63 0.68
C LEU A 494 28.48 8.77 2.02
N VAL A 495 27.26 8.26 2.15
CA VAL A 495 26.45 8.36 3.37
C VAL A 495 25.98 6.98 3.81
N TRP A 496 26.17 6.68 5.10
CA TRP A 496 25.70 5.45 5.75
C TRP A 496 24.76 5.83 6.89
N LEU A 497 23.48 5.50 6.74
CA LEU A 497 22.40 6.01 7.56
C LEU A 497 21.70 4.88 8.32
N THR A 498 21.23 5.18 9.52
CA THR A 498 20.26 4.36 10.26
C THR A 498 19.17 5.26 10.82
N GLN A 499 17.91 4.92 10.58
CA GLN A 499 16.72 5.63 11.07
C GLN A 499 15.85 4.74 11.94
N TRP A 500 14.99 5.33 12.77
CA TRP A 500 14.01 4.63 13.60
C TRP A 500 12.89 5.57 14.08
N LEU A 501 11.73 4.97 14.37
CA LEU A 501 10.59 5.65 14.96
C LEU A 501 10.61 5.57 16.50
N ILE A 502 10.18 6.66 17.15
CA ILE A 502 9.81 6.69 18.57
C ILE A 502 8.39 7.28 18.68
N PRO A 503 7.35 6.43 18.72
CA PRO A 503 5.96 6.87 18.86
C PRO A 503 5.66 7.41 20.25
N SER A 504 4.87 8.48 20.32
CA SER A 504 4.53 9.23 21.53
C SER A 504 3.05 9.57 21.55
N SER A 505 2.34 9.06 22.56
CA SER A 505 0.91 9.36 22.75
C SER A 505 0.66 10.76 23.34
N THR A 506 1.71 11.56 23.54
CA THR A 506 1.64 12.94 24.02
C THR A 506 2.13 13.96 23.00
N ASP A 507 2.89 13.54 22.00
CA ASP A 507 3.22 14.38 20.84
C ASP A 507 1.96 14.56 19.98
N PRO A 508 1.54 15.79 19.63
CA PRO A 508 0.47 16.03 18.68
C PRO A 508 0.67 15.38 17.31
N LEU A 509 1.93 15.15 16.88
CA LEU A 509 2.30 14.51 15.62
C LEU A 509 2.51 12.99 15.77
N GLY A 510 2.18 12.43 16.95
CA GLY A 510 2.23 10.99 17.20
C GLY A 510 3.62 10.41 17.45
N GLY A 511 4.71 11.16 17.21
CA GLY A 511 6.06 10.73 17.55
C GLY A 511 7.14 11.38 16.70
N LYS A 512 8.29 10.71 16.66
CA LYS A 512 9.52 11.19 16.03
C LYS A 512 10.13 10.13 15.12
N ASN A 513 10.62 10.53 13.95
CA ASN A 513 11.49 9.71 13.11
C ASN A 513 12.92 10.24 13.20
N PHE A 514 13.72 9.60 14.04
CA PHE A 514 15.11 9.97 14.25
C PHE A 514 16.02 9.23 13.29
N PHE A 515 17.18 9.83 13.02
CA PHE A 515 18.25 9.17 12.29
C PHE A 515 19.63 9.50 12.86
N VAL A 516 20.58 8.67 12.47
CA VAL A 516 22.01 8.95 12.52
C VAL A 516 22.63 8.58 11.18
N TYR A 517 23.64 9.32 10.75
CA TYR A 517 24.46 8.88 9.63
C TYR A 517 25.93 9.23 9.82
N ALA A 518 26.79 8.51 9.10
CA ALA A 518 28.16 8.90 8.83
C ALA A 518 28.27 9.33 7.37
N GLU A 519 29.04 10.38 7.08
CA GLU A 519 29.34 10.84 5.73
C GLU A 519 30.86 10.89 5.48
N SER A 520 31.27 10.66 4.22
CA SER A 520 32.63 10.91 3.74
C SER A 520 32.58 11.61 2.39
N PHE A 521 33.01 12.87 2.41
CA PHE A 521 33.10 13.68 1.20
C PHE A 521 34.48 13.51 0.55
N ASN A 522 34.49 13.04 -0.69
CA ASN A 522 35.69 12.90 -1.53
C ASN A 522 36.84 12.12 -0.85
N GLY A 523 36.50 11.05 -0.10
CA GLY A 523 37.49 10.26 0.63
C GLY A 523 37.99 10.86 1.94
N GLY A 524 37.35 11.93 2.42
CA GLY A 524 37.67 12.58 3.69
C GLY A 524 37.43 11.67 4.91
N ALA A 525 37.94 12.11 6.06
CA ALA A 525 37.65 11.44 7.32
C ALA A 525 36.14 11.47 7.62
N LEU A 526 35.61 10.42 8.25
CA LEU A 526 34.19 10.35 8.60
C LEU A 526 33.77 11.51 9.49
N GLN A 527 32.62 12.08 9.15
CA GLN A 527 31.85 12.96 10.01
C GLN A 527 30.52 12.26 10.31
N CYS A 528 30.04 12.33 11.55
CA CYS A 528 28.77 11.70 11.92
C CYS A 528 27.80 12.75 12.43
N PHE A 529 26.53 12.58 12.10
CA PHE A 529 25.45 13.48 12.44
C PHE A 529 24.25 12.71 12.95
N ALA A 530 23.48 13.33 13.84
CA ALA A 530 22.17 12.85 14.28
C ALA A 530 21.13 13.94 14.04
N GLY A 531 19.87 13.54 13.95
CA GLY A 531 18.75 14.45 13.75
C GLY A 531 17.40 13.75 13.75
N GLU A 532 16.39 14.53 13.47
CA GLU A 532 15.04 14.10 13.10
C GLU A 532 14.86 14.35 11.60
N ASN A 533 14.03 13.53 10.94
CA ASN A 533 13.71 13.70 9.53
C ASN A 533 13.24 15.12 9.19
N ALA A 534 13.32 15.43 7.90
CA ALA A 534 12.73 16.62 7.30
C ALA A 534 12.10 16.23 5.94
N GLU A 535 11.39 17.14 5.29
CA GLU A 535 10.80 16.90 3.98
C GLU A 535 11.49 17.69 2.86
N ASN A 536 11.51 17.14 1.66
CA ASN A 536 11.83 17.93 0.47
C ASN A 536 10.82 17.64 -0.63
N ARG A 537 10.24 18.71 -1.17
CA ARG A 537 9.29 18.61 -2.27
C ARG A 537 10.04 18.26 -3.55
N ILE A 538 9.74 17.09 -4.09
CA ILE A 538 10.33 16.57 -5.32
C ILE A 538 9.24 16.38 -6.37
N SER A 539 9.17 17.30 -7.33
CA SER A 539 8.17 17.24 -8.41
C SER A 539 6.74 16.96 -7.86
N GLY A 540 6.03 15.95 -8.38
CA GLY A 540 4.68 15.56 -7.96
C GLY A 540 4.55 14.89 -6.58
N GLY A 541 5.54 14.98 -5.69
CA GLY A 541 5.48 14.38 -4.35
C GLY A 541 6.47 14.97 -3.33
N VAL A 542 6.66 14.25 -2.23
CA VAL A 542 7.54 14.61 -1.11
C VAL A 542 8.50 13.45 -0.83
N ALA A 543 9.77 13.76 -0.60
CA ALA A 543 10.75 12.79 -0.12
C ALA A 543 11.14 13.13 1.32
N LEU A 544 11.27 12.09 2.15
CA LEU A 544 11.95 12.23 3.43
C LEU A 544 13.43 12.52 3.21
N THR A 545 13.95 13.43 4.03
CA THR A 545 15.35 13.85 4.04
C THR A 545 15.92 13.79 5.44
N TYR A 546 17.25 13.79 5.52
CA TYR A 546 17.98 13.52 6.76
C TYR A 546 19.03 14.61 7.02
N PRO A 547 18.60 15.84 7.34
CA PRO A 547 19.51 16.97 7.49
C PRO A 547 20.35 16.82 8.76
N GLY A 548 21.67 16.64 8.62
CA GLY A 548 22.60 16.45 9.75
C GLY A 548 22.73 17.66 10.69
N THR A 549 21.68 17.96 11.45
CA THR A 549 21.58 19.16 12.30
C THR A 549 22.49 19.09 13.54
N THR A 550 22.77 17.89 14.04
CA THR A 550 23.62 17.68 15.22
C THR A 550 24.90 16.94 14.87
N ALA A 551 26.02 17.66 14.75
CA ALA A 551 27.33 17.06 14.56
C ALA A 551 27.78 16.29 15.82
N LEU A 552 28.16 15.04 15.65
CA LEU A 552 28.68 14.20 16.73
C LEU A 552 30.20 14.35 16.86
N PRO A 553 30.75 14.26 18.08
CA PRO A 553 32.20 14.31 18.28
C PRO A 553 32.94 13.19 17.53
N ALA A 554 34.19 13.42 17.11
CA ALA A 554 35.00 12.38 16.45
C ALA A 554 35.25 11.12 17.32
N ALA A 555 35.07 11.22 18.65
CA ALA A 555 35.08 10.07 19.54
C ALA A 555 33.88 9.12 19.32
N ASN A 556 32.78 9.68 18.82
CA ASN A 556 31.50 9.00 18.60
C ASN A 556 31.35 8.48 17.17
N CYS A 557 32.26 8.84 16.26
CA CYS A 557 32.25 8.45 14.86
C CYS A 557 33.48 7.59 14.55
N LYS A 558 33.30 6.26 14.44
CA LYS A 558 34.39 5.31 14.28
C LYS A 558 34.21 4.47 13.02
N SER A 559 35.33 4.08 12.41
CA SER A 559 35.34 3.10 11.33
C SER A 559 36.52 2.14 11.42
N ASN A 560 36.31 0.95 10.88
CA ASN A 560 37.34 -0.04 10.56
C ASN A 560 37.29 -0.28 9.05
N LEU A 561 38.29 0.18 8.32
CA LEU A 561 38.33 0.09 6.85
C LEU A 561 38.73 -1.31 6.37
N GLY A 562 38.38 -1.62 5.13
CA GLY A 562 38.71 -2.88 4.46
C GLY A 562 37.57 -3.91 4.47
N PRO A 563 37.86 -5.17 4.08
CA PRO A 563 36.87 -6.23 3.99
C PRO A 563 36.16 -6.50 5.33
N ASN A 564 34.83 -6.62 5.30
CA ASN A 564 33.96 -6.71 6.48
C ASN A 564 34.13 -5.53 7.45
N GLY A 565 34.53 -4.37 6.90
CA GLY A 565 34.73 -3.15 7.63
C GLY A 565 33.45 -2.65 8.29
N THR A 566 33.58 -1.80 9.30
CA THR A 566 32.44 -1.35 10.09
C THR A 566 32.44 0.16 10.24
N ILE A 567 31.25 0.75 10.28
CA ILE A 567 31.01 2.09 10.82
C ILE A 567 30.28 1.93 12.14
N THR A 568 30.80 2.55 13.20
CA THR A 568 30.19 2.56 14.53
C THR A 568 29.94 3.99 14.96
N ILE A 569 28.68 4.31 15.24
CA ILE A 569 28.23 5.63 15.67
C ILE A 569 27.64 5.52 17.09
N TYR A 570 28.17 6.34 18.00
CA TYR A 570 27.68 6.45 19.37
C TYR A 570 26.77 7.67 19.49
N VAL A 571 25.47 7.46 19.60
CA VAL A 571 24.44 8.50 19.58
C VAL A 571 23.95 8.79 21.00
N PRO A 572 24.30 9.95 21.60
CA PRO A 572 23.81 10.32 22.93
C PRO A 572 22.28 10.27 22.95
N LEU A 573 21.68 9.64 23.97
CA LEU A 573 20.22 9.54 24.04
C LEU A 573 19.55 10.92 24.04
N THR A 574 20.20 11.92 24.64
CA THR A 574 19.72 13.31 24.67
C THR A 574 19.59 13.97 23.29
N ALA A 575 20.23 13.43 22.25
CA ALA A 575 20.14 13.95 20.88
C ALA A 575 18.97 13.34 20.08
N VAL A 576 18.39 12.24 20.57
CA VAL A 576 17.38 11.43 19.87
C VAL A 576 16.33 10.92 20.85
N ASN A 577 15.79 11.84 21.65
CA ASN A 577 14.84 11.55 22.70
C ASN A 577 13.48 12.17 22.38
N GLU A 578 12.43 11.35 22.49
CA GLU A 578 11.05 11.82 22.42
C GLU A 578 10.40 11.79 23.81
N ALA A 579 9.70 12.86 24.18
CA ALA A 579 9.07 12.97 25.48
C ALA A 579 7.72 12.24 25.50
N GLY A 580 7.52 11.31 26.44
CA GLY A 580 6.27 10.56 26.52
C GLY A 580 6.12 9.45 25.47
N ALA A 581 7.26 8.94 24.99
CA ALA A 581 7.32 7.71 24.22
C ALA A 581 6.48 6.59 24.86
N ILE A 582 5.75 5.83 24.04
CA ILE A 582 4.82 4.81 24.52
C ILE A 582 5.53 3.59 25.13
N ASP A 583 6.78 3.36 24.74
CA ASP A 583 7.66 2.34 25.32
C ASP A 583 9.14 2.75 25.22
N ASN A 584 10.03 1.82 25.52
CA ASN A 584 11.49 2.03 25.48
C ASN A 584 12.16 1.30 24.30
N LYS A 585 11.40 1.02 23.22
CA LYS A 585 11.91 0.38 22.02
C LYS A 585 12.22 1.40 20.94
N LEU A 586 13.07 1.00 20.01
CA LEU A 586 13.21 1.66 18.72
C LEU A 586 12.37 0.84 17.75
N HIS A 587 11.43 1.48 17.08
CA HIS A 587 10.56 0.83 16.10
C HIS A 587 11.11 1.06 14.70
N GLU A 588 10.93 0.10 13.81
CA GLU A 588 11.22 0.26 12.38
C GLU A 588 12.66 0.68 12.05
N VAL A 589 13.61 0.11 12.80
CA VAL A 589 15.03 0.43 12.68
C VAL A 589 15.56 -0.03 11.32
N THR A 590 15.89 0.92 10.45
CA THR A 590 16.31 0.65 9.07
C THR A 590 17.68 1.27 8.82
N ALA A 591 18.60 0.49 8.25
CA ALA A 591 19.88 1.00 7.77
C ALA A 591 19.90 1.05 6.25
N SER A 592 20.51 2.09 5.70
CA SER A 592 20.62 2.30 4.25
C SER A 592 21.88 3.08 3.93
N THR A 593 22.23 3.08 2.64
CA THR A 593 23.30 3.94 2.12
C THR A 593 22.77 4.81 1.01
N MET A 594 23.38 5.98 0.85
CA MET A 594 23.10 6.87 -0.27
C MET A 594 24.37 7.58 -0.69
N THR A 595 24.33 8.18 -1.87
CA THR A 595 25.38 9.03 -2.39
C THR A 595 24.79 10.40 -2.72
N MET A 596 25.60 11.45 -2.55
CA MET A 596 25.19 12.81 -2.84
C MET A 596 26.29 13.60 -3.55
N GLN A 597 25.88 14.55 -4.39
CA GLN A 597 26.81 15.45 -5.09
C GLN A 597 27.57 16.39 -4.14
N GLN A 598 26.96 16.71 -2.99
CA GLN A 598 27.51 17.56 -1.94
C GLN A 598 27.40 16.84 -0.61
N GLN A 599 28.06 17.37 0.42
CA GLN A 599 27.97 16.82 1.77
C GLN A 599 26.51 16.76 2.23
N ALA A 600 26.06 15.63 2.76
CA ALA A 600 24.68 15.48 3.24
C ALA A 600 24.34 16.51 4.33
N ASN A 601 25.30 16.86 5.19
CA ASN A 601 25.11 17.88 6.23
C ASN A 601 24.92 19.32 5.71
N SER A 602 25.19 19.56 4.42
CA SER A 602 25.01 20.86 3.79
C SER A 602 23.56 21.08 3.32
N VAL A 603 22.75 20.02 3.32
CA VAL A 603 21.32 20.10 3.00
C VAL A 603 20.59 20.76 4.17
N PRO A 604 19.96 21.92 3.97
CA PRO A 604 19.20 22.55 5.04
C PRO A 604 18.01 21.67 5.44
N PRO A 605 17.59 21.67 6.71
CA PRO A 605 16.27 21.17 7.06
C PRO A 605 15.24 21.99 6.30
N VAL A 606 14.50 21.37 5.40
CA VAL A 606 13.35 21.99 4.75
C VAL A 606 12.11 21.36 5.38
N SER A 607 11.16 22.21 5.80
CA SER A 607 9.86 21.81 6.36
C SER A 607 8.76 22.28 5.42
#